data_AF-A0AA46WY70-F1
#
_entry.id   AF-A0AA46WY70-F1
#
_cell.length_a   1.000
_cell.length_b   1.000
_cell.length_c   1.000
_cell.angle_alpha   90.00
_cell.angle_beta   90.00
_cell.angle_gamma   90.00
#
_symmetry.space_group_name_H-M   'P 1'
#
loop_
_entity.id
_entity.type
_entity.pdbx_description
1 polymer ?
#
loop_
_entity_poly.entity_id
_entity_poly.type
_entity_poly.pdbx_seq_one_letter_code
_entity_poly.pdbx_strand_id
1 'polypeptide(L)'
;MSYAALDPLDVAGRVVQLLEAGRRNSTYKLATVMALVDICVENTAAPDGSLTVPIDEIAQRIIGYYWNQVRSFHRHGRLVQVRRGRSIPDRIAEVRDILISDGLRTAEAARESAHPVYRRLVRSVRLTIAQQPLTHLQTVPHSAARDEFLYDAAGFHKKMTVSDVDRIAVIVLRPGVPEGLRRTSVLLRTFVRSVWAHDVIDLNRAELDAEDVDGFLFGTDRTALRALVDPLRDLQSGRCFYCDGRLRSEVHIDHVVPWSMIPIDGVANLVATDARCNLDKSASIPVQDHVTRALERQFLADISSLTQIPVLHKRTASAAHGVYAALPAGSLLWRSSGTYQPHSP
;
A
#
# COMPACT_ATOMS: atom_id res chain seq x y z
N MET A 1 -4.73 -9.96 32.68
CA MET A 1 -5.27 -8.58 32.64
C MET A 1 -6.00 -8.44 31.33
N SER A 2 -7.33 -8.19 31.38
CA SER A 2 -8.10 -7.86 30.18
C SER A 2 -7.53 -6.55 29.64
N TYR A 3 -6.87 -6.59 28.47
CA TYR A 3 -6.52 -5.36 27.77
C TYR A 3 -7.86 -4.76 27.34
N ALA A 4 -8.27 -3.65 27.96
CA ALA A 4 -9.39 -2.88 27.46
C ALA A 4 -9.11 -2.56 25.98
N ALA A 5 -10.08 -2.81 25.11
CA ALA A 5 -9.94 -2.52 23.69
C ALA A 5 -9.57 -1.03 23.55
N LEU A 6 -8.43 -0.75 22.94
CA LEU A 6 -7.99 0.62 22.70
C LEU A 6 -8.98 1.31 21.76
N ASP A 7 -9.37 2.54 22.07
CA ASP A 7 -10.18 3.34 21.15
C ASP A 7 -9.42 3.53 19.82
N PRO A 8 -10.10 3.45 18.65
CA PRO A 8 -9.45 3.66 17.37
C PRO A 8 -8.65 4.95 17.22
N LEU A 9 -9.11 6.06 17.83
CA LEU A 9 -8.39 7.33 17.80
C LEU A 9 -7.17 7.30 18.72
N ASP A 10 -7.24 6.61 19.86
CA ASP A 10 -6.09 6.43 20.75
C ASP A 10 -4.97 5.63 20.05
N VAL A 11 -5.33 4.59 19.30
CA VAL A 11 -4.37 3.82 18.48
C VAL A 11 -3.68 4.75 17.49
N ALA A 12 -4.44 5.54 16.73
CA ALA A 12 -3.89 6.46 15.75
C ALA A 12 -3.01 7.54 16.38
N GLY A 13 -3.45 8.16 17.48
CA GLY A 13 -2.70 9.18 18.21
C GLY A 13 -1.35 8.66 18.71
N ARG A 14 -1.31 7.42 19.22
CA ARG A 14 -0.05 6.79 19.65
C ARG A 14 0.87 6.46 18.48
N VAL A 15 0.33 6.03 17.34
CA VAL A 15 1.13 5.83 16.12
C VAL A 15 1.74 7.15 15.64
N VAL A 16 0.95 8.22 15.60
CA VAL A 16 1.45 9.57 15.26
C VAL A 16 2.57 9.98 16.21
N GLN A 17 2.37 9.83 17.53
CA GLN A 17 3.39 10.14 18.52
C GLN A 17 4.68 9.33 18.32
N LEU A 18 4.60 8.02 18.03
CA LEU A 18 5.77 7.18 17.73
C LEU A 18 6.54 7.66 16.50
N LEU A 19 5.83 8.15 15.50
CA LEU A 19 6.43 8.64 14.27
C LEU A 19 7.06 10.01 14.47
N GLU A 20 6.41 10.96 15.15
CA GLU A 20 6.92 12.31 15.38
C GLU A 20 8.10 12.33 16.37
N ALA A 21 7.95 11.65 17.52
CA ALA A 21 8.98 11.63 18.55
C ALA A 21 10.17 10.75 18.17
N GLY A 22 9.96 9.71 17.36
CA GLY A 22 10.99 8.76 17.00
C GLY A 22 12.05 9.36 16.07
N ARG A 23 13.34 9.21 16.41
CA ARG A 23 14.44 9.57 15.49
C ARG A 23 14.34 8.76 14.20
N ARG A 24 14.23 9.42 13.04
CA ARG A 24 14.21 8.80 11.72
C ARG A 24 15.53 9.03 10.98
N ASN A 25 16.30 7.95 10.81
CA ASN A 25 17.53 7.94 10.00
C ASN A 25 17.30 7.38 8.59
N SER A 26 16.12 6.79 8.37
CA SER A 26 15.59 6.32 7.11
C SER A 26 14.07 6.39 7.15
N THR A 27 13.45 6.26 5.98
CA THR A 27 12.00 6.20 5.80
C THR A 27 11.41 4.82 6.10
N TYR A 28 12.20 3.87 6.62
CA TYR A 28 11.75 2.48 6.86
C TYR A 28 10.69 2.36 7.95
N LYS A 29 10.75 3.22 8.97
CA LYS A 29 9.74 3.27 10.03
C LYS A 29 8.38 3.66 9.46
N LEU A 30 8.35 4.66 8.58
CA LEU A 30 7.16 5.12 7.87
C LEU A 30 6.61 4.04 6.95
N ALA A 31 7.48 3.39 6.16
CA ALA A 31 7.10 2.28 5.29
C ALA A 31 6.52 1.09 6.07
N THR A 32 7.05 0.81 7.27
CA THR A 32 6.55 -0.27 8.13
C THR A 32 5.18 0.06 8.71
N VAL A 33 4.96 1.29 9.20
CA VAL A 33 3.63 1.70 9.69
C VAL A 33 2.61 1.69 8.55
N MET A 34 2.97 2.21 7.37
CA MET A 34 2.12 2.16 6.18
C MET A 34 1.72 0.71 5.85
N ALA A 35 2.69 -0.22 5.88
CA ALA A 35 2.42 -1.63 5.65
C ALA A 35 1.44 -2.21 6.67
N LEU A 36 1.58 -1.90 7.97
CA LEU A 36 0.65 -2.38 8.99
C LEU A 36 -0.76 -1.83 8.79
N VAL A 37 -0.89 -0.54 8.45
CA VAL A 37 -2.20 0.07 8.13
C VAL A 37 -2.86 -0.67 6.97
N ASP A 38 -2.14 -0.85 5.85
CA ASP A 38 -2.68 -1.50 4.66
C ASP A 38 -3.01 -2.98 4.91
N ILE A 39 -2.24 -3.66 5.76
CA ILE A 39 -2.52 -5.06 6.14
C ILE A 39 -3.79 -5.13 6.99
N CYS A 40 -4.01 -4.20 7.92
CA CYS A 40 -5.23 -4.15 8.73
C CYS A 40 -6.49 -3.79 7.93
N VAL A 41 -6.34 -3.01 6.85
CA VAL A 41 -7.43 -2.78 5.88
C VAL A 41 -7.73 -4.07 5.11
N GLU A 42 -6.70 -4.78 4.65
CA GLU A 42 -6.90 -5.99 3.83
C GLU A 42 -7.25 -7.26 4.60
N ASN A 43 -7.19 -7.29 5.93
CA ASN A 43 -7.37 -8.52 6.71
C ASN A 43 -8.32 -8.33 7.88
N THR A 44 -9.11 -9.37 8.18
CA THR A 44 -9.99 -9.42 9.35
C THR A 44 -9.22 -9.90 10.58
N ALA A 45 -9.40 -9.22 11.71
CA ALA A 45 -8.84 -9.65 12.98
C ALA A 45 -9.46 -10.99 13.43
N ALA A 46 -8.71 -11.73 14.26
CA ALA A 46 -9.23 -12.90 14.95
C ALA A 46 -10.34 -12.51 15.95
N PRO A 47 -11.15 -13.47 16.45
CA PRO A 47 -12.23 -13.18 17.40
C PRO A 47 -11.79 -12.48 18.69
N ASP A 48 -10.52 -12.62 19.08
CA ASP A 48 -9.92 -11.93 20.23
C ASP A 48 -9.46 -10.49 19.91
N GLY A 49 -9.67 -10.03 18.69
CA GLY A 49 -9.29 -8.71 18.19
C GLY A 49 -7.82 -8.60 17.76
N SER A 50 -7.02 -9.67 17.86
CA SER A 50 -5.63 -9.68 17.40
C SER A 50 -5.51 -9.91 15.89
N LEU A 51 -4.35 -9.60 15.31
CA LEU A 51 -4.06 -9.94 13.92
C LEU A 51 -2.65 -10.48 13.77
N THR A 52 -2.53 -11.71 13.28
CA THR A 52 -1.25 -12.32 12.90
C THR A 52 -0.78 -11.75 11.57
N VAL A 53 0.41 -11.16 11.56
CA VAL A 53 1.00 -10.51 10.38
C VAL A 53 2.34 -11.15 10.04
N PRO A 54 2.45 -11.88 8.91
CA PRO A 54 3.73 -12.40 8.43
C PRO A 54 4.72 -11.27 8.15
N ILE A 55 5.97 -11.44 8.61
CA ILE A 55 7.05 -10.48 8.36
C ILE A 55 7.31 -10.36 6.84
N ASP A 56 7.14 -11.46 6.11
CA ASP A 56 7.25 -11.49 4.65
C ASP A 56 6.18 -10.61 3.98
N GLU A 57 4.96 -10.53 4.54
CA GLU A 57 3.91 -9.64 4.00
C GLU A 57 4.31 -8.17 4.19
N ILE A 58 4.82 -7.81 5.37
CA ILE A 58 5.33 -6.44 5.64
C ILE A 58 6.45 -6.10 4.63
N ALA A 59 7.39 -7.02 4.40
CA ALA A 59 8.47 -6.82 3.44
C ALA A 59 7.94 -6.62 2.01
N GLN A 60 6.93 -7.40 1.59
CA GLN A 60 6.32 -7.27 0.27
C GLN A 60 5.60 -5.94 0.09
N ARG A 61 4.87 -5.44 1.09
CA ARG A 61 4.26 -4.10 1.06
C ARG A 61 5.32 -3.01 0.88
N ILE A 62 6.39 -3.10 1.67
CA ILE A 62 7.50 -2.15 1.63
C ILE A 62 8.18 -2.14 0.25
N ILE A 63 8.40 -3.32 -0.35
CA ILE A 63 8.92 -3.41 -1.72
C ILE A 63 7.98 -2.71 -2.70
N GLY A 64 6.68 -2.94 -2.58
CA GLY A 64 5.65 -2.29 -3.40
C GLY A 64 5.74 -0.76 -3.32
N TYR A 65 5.80 -0.19 -2.12
CA TYR A 65 5.91 1.26 -1.94
C TYR A 65 7.15 1.85 -2.60
N TYR A 66 8.31 1.23 -2.39
CA TYR A 66 9.57 1.73 -2.95
C TYR A 66 9.75 1.44 -4.45
N TRP A 67 8.96 0.54 -5.04
CA TRP A 67 9.14 0.09 -6.44
C TRP A 67 9.15 1.24 -7.45
N ASN A 68 8.29 2.22 -7.27
CA ASN A 68 8.24 3.41 -8.14
C ASN A 68 9.15 4.54 -7.64
N GLN A 69 9.51 4.53 -6.35
CA GLN A 69 10.37 5.54 -5.72
C GLN A 69 11.86 5.39 -6.08
N VAL A 70 12.25 4.23 -6.63
CA VAL A 70 13.63 3.97 -7.08
C VAL A 70 13.92 4.46 -8.50
N ARG A 71 12.92 4.99 -9.20
CA ARG A 71 13.09 5.63 -10.52
C ARG A 71 13.91 6.93 -10.39
N SER A 72 14.34 7.47 -11.52
CA SER A 72 14.99 8.78 -11.53
C SER A 72 13.96 9.89 -11.32
N PHE A 73 14.24 10.79 -10.37
CA PHE A 73 13.50 12.01 -10.12
C PHE A 73 14.12 13.16 -10.92
N HIS A 74 13.54 13.45 -12.09
CA HIS A 74 14.04 14.48 -13.01
C HIS A 74 15.57 14.39 -13.20
N ARG A 75 16.27 15.53 -13.06
CA ARG A 75 17.73 15.64 -13.11
C ARG A 75 18.46 15.21 -11.84
N HIS A 76 17.73 14.94 -10.75
CA HIS A 76 18.31 14.61 -9.44
C HIS A 76 18.66 13.11 -9.32
N GLY A 77 18.28 12.29 -10.30
CA GLY A 77 18.48 10.85 -10.24
C GLY A 77 17.62 10.21 -9.14
N ARG A 78 18.03 9.07 -8.60
CA ARG A 78 17.29 8.39 -7.53
C ARG A 78 17.41 9.15 -6.22
N LEU A 79 16.27 9.44 -5.59
CA LEU A 79 16.23 10.15 -4.30
C LEU A 79 16.75 9.28 -3.15
N VAL A 80 17.56 9.89 -2.28
CA VAL A 80 18.10 9.29 -1.06
C VAL A 80 17.00 9.16 0.00
N GLN A 81 16.93 7.98 0.62
CA GLN A 81 15.89 7.61 1.60
C GLN A 81 16.49 7.08 2.93
N VAL A 82 17.81 7.14 3.05
CA VAL A 82 18.56 6.81 4.27
C VAL A 82 19.75 7.75 4.41
N ARG A 83 20.11 8.14 5.64
CA ARG A 83 21.25 9.04 5.88
C ARG A 83 22.60 8.45 5.46
N ARG A 84 22.80 7.14 5.64
CA ARG A 84 24.08 6.45 5.38
C ARG A 84 23.88 4.98 5.02
N GLY A 85 24.74 4.47 4.15
CA GLY A 85 24.83 3.06 3.81
C GLY A 85 23.83 2.60 2.75
N ARG A 86 23.97 1.36 2.31
CA ARG A 86 23.13 0.76 1.27
C ARG A 86 21.71 0.55 1.77
N SER A 87 20.75 1.10 1.04
CA SER A 87 19.36 1.18 1.47
C SER A 87 18.49 0.00 0.99
N ILE A 88 17.25 -0.09 1.49
CA ILE A 88 16.22 -0.94 0.90
C ILE A 88 15.93 -0.48 -0.55
N PRO A 89 15.69 0.82 -0.82
CA PRO A 89 15.58 1.34 -2.19
C PRO A 89 16.71 0.94 -3.13
N ASP A 90 17.97 0.99 -2.72
CA ASP A 90 19.09 0.60 -3.61
C ASP A 90 18.99 -0.88 -4.02
N ARG A 91 18.68 -1.76 -3.07
CA ARG A 91 18.46 -3.19 -3.33
C ARG A 91 17.26 -3.43 -4.24
N ILE A 92 16.19 -2.66 -4.06
CA ILE A 92 15.00 -2.74 -4.92
C ILE A 92 15.33 -2.27 -6.34
N ALA A 93 16.09 -1.18 -6.49
CA ALA A 93 16.48 -0.67 -7.81
C ALA A 93 17.22 -1.73 -8.64
N GLU A 94 18.24 -2.37 -8.06
CA GLU A 94 19.02 -3.42 -8.73
C GLU A 94 18.16 -4.61 -9.16
N VAL A 95 17.22 -5.03 -8.31
CA VAL A 95 16.34 -6.17 -8.60
C VAL A 95 15.24 -5.79 -9.59
N ARG A 96 14.75 -4.55 -9.53
CA ARG A 96 13.71 -4.03 -10.42
C ARG A 96 14.17 -4.04 -11.87
N ASP A 97 15.42 -3.65 -12.15
CA ASP A 97 15.93 -3.63 -13.53
C ASP A 97 15.97 -5.02 -14.16
N ILE A 98 16.35 -6.04 -13.37
CA ILE A 98 16.33 -7.46 -13.79
C ILE A 98 14.89 -7.92 -14.05
N LEU A 99 13.97 -7.61 -13.16
CA LEU A 99 12.56 -8.05 -13.28
C LEU A 99 11.86 -7.36 -14.47
N ILE A 100 12.19 -6.10 -14.74
CA ILE A 100 11.66 -5.38 -15.91
C ILE A 100 12.15 -6.00 -17.22
N SER A 101 13.42 -6.46 -17.29
CA SER A 101 13.90 -7.17 -18.49
C SER A 101 13.16 -8.49 -18.72
N ASP A 102 12.63 -9.10 -17.66
CA ASP A 102 11.78 -10.31 -17.73
C ASP A 102 10.29 -9.99 -17.94
N GLY A 103 9.95 -8.72 -18.20
CA GLY A 103 8.56 -8.27 -18.46
C GLY A 103 7.73 -7.97 -17.21
N LEU A 104 8.28 -8.15 -16.00
CA LEU A 104 7.62 -7.91 -14.72
C LEU A 104 7.76 -6.44 -14.31
N ARG A 105 6.85 -5.61 -14.83
CA ARG A 105 6.95 -4.14 -14.71
C ARG A 105 6.43 -3.55 -13.39
N THR A 106 5.58 -4.27 -12.67
CA THR A 106 5.02 -3.83 -11.38
C THR A 106 5.53 -4.70 -10.22
N ALA A 107 5.47 -4.16 -9.00
CA ALA A 107 5.85 -4.91 -7.80
C ALA A 107 4.93 -6.12 -7.59
N GLU A 108 3.65 -5.98 -7.90
CA GLU A 108 2.65 -7.03 -7.83
C GLU A 108 2.93 -8.14 -8.85
N ALA A 109 3.29 -7.80 -10.09
CA ALA A 109 3.71 -8.79 -11.08
C ALA A 109 4.94 -9.57 -10.58
N ALA A 110 5.93 -8.86 -10.05
CA ALA A 110 7.12 -9.47 -9.46
C ALA A 110 6.78 -10.39 -8.27
N ARG A 111 5.86 -9.96 -7.39
CA ARG A 111 5.35 -10.73 -6.24
C ARG A 111 4.67 -12.03 -6.68
N GLU A 112 3.74 -11.95 -7.63
CA GLU A 112 2.93 -13.10 -8.06
C GLU A 112 3.70 -14.06 -8.99
N SER A 113 4.76 -13.60 -9.65
CA SER A 113 5.60 -14.43 -10.55
C SER A 113 6.39 -15.54 -9.85
N ALA A 114 6.51 -15.51 -8.52
CA ALA A 114 7.39 -16.38 -7.75
C ALA A 114 8.89 -16.30 -8.15
N HIS A 115 9.32 -15.21 -8.82
CA HIS A 115 10.67 -15.09 -9.36
C HIS A 115 11.77 -15.24 -8.28
N PRO A 116 12.83 -16.05 -8.51
CA PRO A 116 13.86 -16.30 -7.49
C PRO A 116 14.60 -15.04 -7.01
N VAL A 117 14.82 -14.06 -7.91
CA VAL A 117 15.46 -12.79 -7.54
C VAL A 117 14.55 -12.00 -6.60
N TYR A 118 13.24 -11.96 -6.87
CA TYR A 118 12.27 -11.29 -6.01
C TYR A 118 12.19 -11.97 -4.63
N ARG A 119 12.16 -13.31 -4.57
CA ARG A 119 12.20 -14.06 -3.31
C ARG A 119 13.44 -13.74 -2.47
N ARG A 120 14.62 -13.60 -3.10
CA ARG A 120 15.85 -13.15 -2.41
C ARG A 120 15.76 -11.71 -1.92
N LEU A 121 15.14 -10.82 -2.69
CA LEU A 121 14.88 -9.44 -2.27
C LEU A 121 13.99 -9.41 -1.03
N VAL A 122 12.87 -10.13 -1.03
CA VAL A 122 11.97 -10.25 0.14
C VAL A 122 12.76 -10.74 1.37
N ARG A 123 13.58 -11.79 1.21
CA ARG A 123 14.44 -12.32 2.30
C ARG A 123 15.45 -11.28 2.83
N SER A 124 15.96 -10.39 1.99
CA SER A 124 16.86 -9.30 2.39
C SER A 124 16.11 -8.15 3.10
N VAL A 125 14.94 -7.77 2.58
CA VAL A 125 14.11 -6.71 3.15
C VAL A 125 13.56 -7.13 4.50
N ARG A 126 13.02 -8.35 4.63
CA ARG A 126 12.51 -8.88 5.91
C ARG A 126 13.56 -8.88 7.02
N LEU A 127 14.82 -9.17 6.68
CA LEU A 127 15.93 -9.11 7.64
C LEU A 127 16.18 -7.67 8.09
N THR A 128 16.18 -6.72 7.15
CA THR A 128 16.40 -5.31 7.44
C THR A 128 15.27 -4.74 8.32
N ILE A 129 14.01 -5.11 8.03
CA ILE A 129 12.88 -4.64 8.83
C ILE A 129 12.91 -5.23 10.24
N ALA A 130 13.28 -6.51 10.39
CA ALA A 130 13.39 -7.17 11.68
C ALA A 130 14.49 -6.52 12.55
N GLN A 131 15.66 -6.25 11.96
CA GLN A 131 16.79 -5.62 12.65
C GLN A 131 16.57 -4.16 13.04
N GLN A 132 15.70 -3.43 12.32
CA GLN A 132 15.56 -1.98 12.49
C GLN A 132 14.12 -1.57 12.86
N PRO A 133 13.19 -1.32 11.92
CA PRO A 133 11.87 -0.81 12.27
C PRO A 133 11.14 -1.74 13.24
N LEU A 134 11.13 -3.06 13.08
CA LEU A 134 10.42 -3.92 14.03
C LEU A 134 11.03 -3.92 15.44
N THR A 135 12.36 -3.72 15.53
CA THR A 135 13.09 -3.56 16.80
C THR A 135 12.82 -2.20 17.46
N HIS A 136 12.65 -1.12 16.69
CA HIS A 136 12.71 0.27 17.18
C HIS A 136 11.43 1.09 16.91
N LEU A 137 10.38 0.49 16.35
CA LEU A 137 9.16 1.22 15.99
C LEU A 137 8.52 1.81 17.25
N GLN A 138 8.41 0.98 18.29
CA GLN A 138 7.71 1.27 19.54
C GLN A 138 8.62 1.81 20.65
N THR A 139 9.84 2.25 20.30
CA THR A 139 10.77 2.85 21.26
C THR A 139 10.63 4.37 21.26
N VAL A 140 10.25 4.94 22.39
CA VAL A 140 10.24 6.39 22.61
C VAL A 140 11.64 6.84 23.04
N PRO A 141 12.23 7.88 22.41
CA PRO A 141 13.52 8.39 22.87
C PRO A 141 13.47 8.83 24.34
N HIS A 142 14.55 8.56 25.08
CA HIS A 142 14.71 8.97 26.49
C HIS A 142 13.71 8.36 27.50
N SER A 143 12.93 7.35 27.11
CA SER A 143 12.12 6.54 28.02
C SER A 143 12.71 5.14 28.18
N ALA A 144 12.79 4.65 29.41
CA ALA A 144 13.09 3.24 29.69
C ALA A 144 11.89 2.32 29.40
N ALA A 145 10.68 2.89 29.33
CA ALA A 145 9.47 2.16 29.00
C ALA A 145 9.37 1.97 27.48
N ARG A 146 9.29 0.70 27.05
CA ARG A 146 8.82 0.36 25.71
C ARG A 146 7.31 0.34 25.76
N ASP A 147 6.68 1.25 25.04
CA ASP A 147 5.24 1.22 24.88
C ASP A 147 4.88 0.24 23.76
N GLU A 148 4.98 -1.07 24.05
CA GLU A 148 4.81 -2.16 23.09
C GLU A 148 3.33 -2.44 22.79
N PHE A 149 2.55 -1.39 22.47
CA PHE A 149 1.11 -1.51 22.28
C PHE A 149 0.69 -2.11 20.93
N LEU A 150 1.52 -2.00 19.90
CA LEU A 150 1.26 -2.58 18.58
C LEU A 150 1.45 -4.10 18.63
N TYR A 151 2.62 -4.56 19.06
CA TYR A 151 3.02 -5.97 19.13
C TYR A 151 4.16 -6.17 20.12
N ASP A 152 4.41 -7.41 20.55
CA ASP A 152 5.57 -7.76 21.38
C ASP A 152 6.87 -7.68 20.56
N ALA A 153 7.79 -6.79 20.97
CA ALA A 153 9.05 -6.56 20.28
C ALA A 153 10.27 -7.21 21.00
N ALA A 154 10.07 -8.00 22.06
CA ALA A 154 11.13 -8.57 22.87
C ALA A 154 12.09 -9.47 22.06
N GLY A 155 11.57 -10.18 21.05
CA GLY A 155 12.36 -11.06 20.18
C GLY A 155 13.20 -10.35 19.12
N PHE A 156 13.01 -9.04 18.90
CA PHE A 156 13.69 -8.29 17.84
C PHE A 156 14.91 -7.52 18.37
N HIS A 157 16.01 -7.58 17.63
CA HIS A 157 17.22 -6.83 17.95
C HIS A 157 18.10 -6.58 16.72
N LYS A 158 18.96 -5.56 16.75
CA LYS A 158 19.82 -5.15 15.62
C LYS A 158 20.77 -6.21 15.03
N LYS A 159 20.94 -7.35 15.70
CA LYS A 159 21.84 -8.45 15.28
C LYS A 159 21.08 -9.69 14.79
N MET A 160 19.79 -9.58 14.48
CA MET A 160 19.03 -10.73 13.97
C MET A 160 19.70 -11.34 12.75
N THR A 161 19.67 -12.66 12.64
CA THR A 161 20.03 -13.41 11.44
C THR A 161 18.79 -13.76 10.64
N VAL A 162 18.96 -14.30 9.44
CA VAL A 162 17.80 -14.79 8.68
C VAL A 162 17.09 -15.94 9.40
N SER A 163 17.84 -16.84 10.05
CA SER A 163 17.27 -17.95 10.82
C SER A 163 16.46 -17.47 12.02
N ASP A 164 16.85 -16.35 12.66
CA ASP A 164 16.05 -15.77 13.74
C ASP A 164 14.71 -15.24 13.20
N VAL A 165 14.73 -14.58 12.03
CA VAL A 165 13.50 -14.09 11.38
C VAL A 165 12.61 -15.26 10.92
N ASP A 166 13.19 -16.35 10.43
CA ASP A 166 12.45 -17.58 10.07
C ASP A 166 11.78 -18.22 11.29
N ARG A 167 12.44 -18.19 12.46
CA ARG A 167 11.88 -18.72 13.70
C ARG A 167 10.72 -17.86 14.22
N ILE A 168 10.83 -16.54 14.12
CA ILE A 168 9.76 -15.64 14.55
C ILE A 168 8.59 -15.67 13.55
N ALA A 169 8.88 -15.57 12.26
CA ALA A 169 8.00 -15.60 11.08
C ALA A 169 6.90 -14.52 11.02
N VAL A 170 6.26 -14.22 12.15
CA VAL A 170 5.08 -13.36 12.28
C VAL A 170 5.25 -12.40 13.45
N ILE A 171 4.59 -11.25 13.37
CA ILE A 171 4.22 -10.46 14.55
C ILE A 171 2.73 -10.66 14.82
N VAL A 172 2.29 -10.47 16.07
CA VAL A 172 0.88 -10.48 16.43
C VAL A 172 0.50 -9.08 16.89
N LEU A 173 -0.34 -8.40 16.11
CA LEU A 173 -0.91 -7.12 16.50
C LEU A 173 -1.87 -7.34 17.67
N ARG A 174 -1.72 -6.53 18.72
CA ARG A 174 -2.52 -6.66 19.94
C ARG A 174 -4.01 -6.34 19.69
N PRO A 175 -4.92 -6.88 20.52
CA PRO A 175 -6.34 -6.55 20.45
C PRO A 175 -6.62 -5.04 20.37
N GLY A 176 -7.54 -4.66 19.48
CA GLY A 176 -7.93 -3.27 19.24
C GLY A 176 -7.02 -2.52 18.24
N VAL A 177 -5.75 -2.91 18.09
CA VAL A 177 -4.84 -2.28 17.12
C VAL A 177 -5.31 -2.46 15.67
N PRO A 178 -5.71 -3.67 15.21
CA PRO A 178 -6.14 -3.84 13.82
C PRO A 178 -7.33 -2.97 13.45
N GLU A 179 -8.33 -2.90 14.32
CA GLU A 179 -9.51 -2.07 14.11
C GLU A 179 -9.17 -0.58 14.16
N GLY A 180 -8.32 -0.16 15.10
CA GLY A 180 -7.86 1.22 15.19
C GLY A 180 -7.14 1.68 13.93
N LEU A 181 -6.19 0.89 13.43
CA LEU A 181 -5.46 1.19 12.19
C LEU A 181 -6.38 1.20 10.96
N ARG A 182 -7.36 0.28 10.89
CA ARG A 182 -8.32 0.22 9.78
C ARG A 182 -9.23 1.46 9.75
N ARG A 183 -9.87 1.77 10.89
CA ARG A 183 -10.81 2.90 11.07
C ARG A 183 -10.17 4.25 10.80
N THR A 184 -8.87 4.39 11.07
CA THR A 184 -8.12 5.64 10.90
C THR A 184 -7.18 5.62 9.70
N SER A 185 -7.29 4.60 8.84
CA SER A 185 -6.36 4.34 7.73
C SER A 185 -6.17 5.55 6.81
N VAL A 186 -7.23 6.24 6.41
CA VAL A 186 -7.15 7.43 5.54
C VAL A 186 -6.33 8.55 6.18
N LEU A 187 -6.57 8.83 7.46
CA LEU A 187 -5.86 9.86 8.21
C LEU A 187 -4.39 9.49 8.39
N LEU A 188 -4.13 8.25 8.83
CA LEU A 188 -2.78 7.74 9.04
C LEU A 188 -1.98 7.70 7.73
N ARG A 189 -2.57 7.28 6.62
CA ARG A 189 -1.92 7.26 5.30
C ARG A 189 -1.53 8.67 4.87
N THR A 190 -2.44 9.63 5.00
CA THR A 190 -2.18 11.04 4.66
C THR A 190 -1.04 11.61 5.51
N PHE A 191 -1.09 11.36 6.82
CA PHE A 191 -0.03 11.77 7.75
C PHE A 191 1.32 11.13 7.39
N VAL A 192 1.38 9.80 7.23
CA VAL A 192 2.61 9.07 6.93
C VAL A 192 3.22 9.52 5.61
N ARG A 193 2.40 9.72 4.55
CA ARG A 193 2.87 10.24 3.25
C ARG A 193 3.49 11.61 3.39
N SER A 194 2.81 12.52 4.10
CA SER A 194 3.32 13.86 4.35
C SER A 194 4.67 13.81 5.06
N VAL A 195 4.77 13.09 6.20
CA VAL A 195 6.03 12.96 6.95
C VAL A 195 7.14 12.31 6.08
N TRP A 196 6.79 11.35 5.25
CA TRP A 196 7.74 10.68 4.36
C TRP A 196 8.26 11.62 3.26
N ALA A 197 7.38 12.37 2.60
CA ALA A 197 7.78 13.36 1.61
C ALA A 197 8.76 14.40 2.21
N HIS A 198 8.45 14.92 3.41
CA HIS A 198 9.34 15.82 4.14
C HIS A 198 10.68 15.18 4.48
N ASP A 199 10.68 13.95 5.01
CA ASP A 199 11.93 13.21 5.31
C ASP A 199 12.80 13.04 4.05
N VAL A 200 12.19 12.78 2.89
CA VAL A 200 12.91 12.65 1.61
C VAL A 200 13.49 13.98 1.16
N ILE A 201 12.73 15.08 1.25
CA ILE A 201 13.23 16.43 0.93
C ILE A 201 14.45 16.76 1.81
N ASP A 202 14.34 16.54 3.12
CA ASP A 202 15.41 16.79 4.09
C ASP A 202 16.67 15.96 3.82
N LEU A 203 16.50 14.69 3.43
CA LEU A 203 17.61 13.78 3.15
C LEU A 203 18.38 14.17 1.88
N ASN A 204 17.69 14.75 0.89
CA ASN A 204 18.29 15.08 -0.40
C ASN A 204 18.88 16.49 -0.45
N ARG A 205 18.56 17.36 0.53
CA ARG A 205 19.14 18.71 0.69
C ARG A 205 19.17 19.53 -0.60
N ALA A 206 18.20 19.28 -1.46
CA ALA A 206 17.99 19.99 -2.70
C ALA A 206 16.69 20.77 -2.59
N GLU A 207 16.58 21.86 -3.33
CA GLU A 207 15.30 22.51 -3.58
C GLU A 207 14.46 21.56 -4.44
N LEU A 208 13.73 20.67 -3.77
CA LEU A 208 12.75 19.78 -4.37
C LEU A 208 11.37 20.40 -4.10
N ASP A 209 10.55 20.49 -5.13
CA ASP A 209 9.15 20.89 -4.96
C ASP A 209 8.39 19.78 -4.21
N ALA A 210 7.65 20.15 -3.17
CA ALA A 210 6.99 19.19 -2.30
C ALA A 210 5.83 18.46 -2.98
N GLU A 211 5.12 19.13 -3.89
CA GLU A 211 4.01 18.54 -4.65
C GLU A 211 4.55 17.54 -5.67
N ASP A 212 5.64 17.89 -6.36
CA ASP A 212 6.33 16.98 -7.27
C ASP A 212 6.87 15.74 -6.55
N VAL A 213 7.40 15.90 -5.32
CA VAL A 213 7.90 14.78 -4.51
C VAL A 213 6.78 13.85 -4.05
N ASP A 214 5.64 14.36 -3.54
CA ASP A 214 4.52 13.49 -3.16
C ASP A 214 3.98 12.71 -4.37
N GLY A 215 3.79 13.39 -5.50
CA GLY A 215 3.36 12.76 -6.75
C GLY A 215 4.35 11.72 -7.28
N PHE A 216 5.66 11.96 -7.13
CA PHE A 216 6.68 10.99 -7.50
C PHE A 216 6.71 9.77 -6.58
N LEU A 217 6.64 9.99 -5.25
CA LEU A 217 6.79 8.95 -4.26
C LEU A 217 5.57 8.02 -4.18
N PHE A 218 4.39 8.59 -4.40
CA PHE A 218 3.12 7.91 -4.16
C PHE A 218 2.12 8.09 -5.30
N GLY A 219 2.59 8.41 -6.50
CA GLY A 219 1.78 8.36 -7.72
C GLY A 219 1.80 6.97 -8.37
N THR A 220 0.80 6.71 -9.20
CA THR A 220 0.73 5.49 -10.02
C THR A 220 1.66 5.58 -11.23
N ASP A 221 2.33 4.48 -11.58
CA ASP A 221 3.07 4.40 -12.85
C ASP A 221 2.08 4.16 -14.00
N ARG A 222 1.55 5.27 -14.54
CA ARG A 222 0.62 5.27 -15.67
C ARG A 222 1.18 4.57 -16.90
N THR A 223 2.50 4.41 -17.02
CA THR A 223 3.13 3.72 -18.16
C THR A 223 2.77 2.25 -18.19
N ALA A 224 2.77 1.58 -17.02
CA ALA A 224 2.41 0.17 -16.92
C ALA A 224 0.93 -0.05 -17.24
N LEU A 225 0.06 0.88 -16.81
CA LEU A 225 -1.39 0.78 -17.00
C LEU A 225 -1.83 0.99 -18.46
N ARG A 226 -1.02 1.66 -19.30
CA ARG A 226 -1.34 1.83 -20.73
C ARG A 226 -1.52 0.50 -21.46
N ALA A 227 -0.81 -0.55 -21.05
CA ALA A 227 -0.95 -1.89 -21.63
C ALA A 227 -2.34 -2.52 -21.41
N LEU A 228 -3.14 -1.97 -20.48
CA LEU A 228 -4.49 -2.46 -20.17
C LEU A 228 -5.59 -1.76 -20.97
N VAL A 229 -5.29 -0.68 -21.69
CA VAL A 229 -6.30 0.12 -22.38
C VAL A 229 -7.12 -0.73 -23.35
N ASP A 230 -6.47 -1.38 -24.31
CA ASP A 230 -7.18 -2.19 -25.30
C ASP A 230 -7.79 -3.47 -24.70
N PRO A 231 -7.07 -4.28 -23.88
CA PRO A 231 -7.65 -5.48 -23.27
C PRO A 231 -8.88 -5.21 -22.41
N LEU A 232 -8.87 -4.15 -21.58
CA LEU A 232 -10.02 -3.80 -20.74
C LEU A 232 -11.16 -3.17 -21.57
N ARG A 233 -10.83 -2.40 -22.61
CA ARG A 233 -11.83 -1.87 -23.54
C ARG A 233 -12.57 -2.99 -24.25
N ASP A 234 -11.85 -3.99 -24.74
CA ASP A 234 -12.42 -5.14 -25.45
C ASP A 234 -13.28 -5.99 -24.52
N LEU A 235 -12.78 -6.29 -23.31
CA LEU A 235 -13.55 -6.97 -22.26
C LEU A 235 -14.86 -6.23 -21.94
N GLN A 236 -14.85 -4.90 -21.99
CA GLN A 236 -16.00 -4.04 -21.74
C GLN A 236 -16.79 -3.69 -23.01
N SER A 237 -16.59 -4.41 -24.12
CA SER A 237 -17.32 -4.19 -25.38
C SER A 237 -17.24 -2.74 -25.90
N GLY A 238 -16.10 -2.08 -25.68
CA GLY A 238 -15.89 -0.69 -26.08
C GLY A 238 -16.72 0.33 -25.29
N ARG A 239 -17.19 -0.01 -24.09
CA ARG A 239 -18.02 0.86 -23.24
C ARG A 239 -17.33 1.22 -21.93
N CYS A 240 -17.62 2.43 -21.46
CA CYS A 240 -17.15 2.93 -20.17
C CYS A 240 -17.76 2.07 -19.07
N PHE A 241 -16.92 1.59 -18.16
CA PHE A 241 -17.38 0.75 -17.07
C PHE A 241 -18.50 1.41 -16.27
N TYR A 242 -18.40 2.71 -15.98
CA TYR A 242 -19.35 3.38 -15.08
C TYR A 242 -20.67 3.81 -15.74
N CYS A 243 -20.62 4.45 -16.91
CA CYS A 243 -21.81 5.05 -17.53
C CYS A 243 -22.39 4.23 -18.70
N ASP A 244 -21.73 3.13 -19.08
CA ASP A 244 -22.04 2.31 -20.26
C ASP A 244 -21.99 3.05 -21.62
N GLY A 245 -21.53 4.32 -21.61
CA GLY A 245 -21.31 5.12 -22.81
C GLY A 245 -20.17 4.57 -23.67
N ARG A 246 -20.24 4.80 -24.98
CA ARG A 246 -19.20 4.35 -25.92
C ARG A 246 -17.87 5.04 -25.65
N LEU A 247 -16.81 4.26 -25.46
CA LEU A 247 -15.43 4.75 -25.32
C LEU A 247 -14.93 5.27 -26.66
N ARG A 248 -14.60 6.57 -26.69
CA ARG A 248 -13.99 7.25 -27.84
C ARG A 248 -12.46 7.07 -27.82
N SER A 249 -11.70 8.00 -28.40
CA SER A 249 -10.24 7.87 -28.56
C SER A 249 -9.45 7.98 -27.26
N GLU A 250 -9.92 8.76 -26.28
CA GLU A 250 -9.26 8.91 -24.99
C GLU A 250 -9.92 8.00 -23.95
N VAL A 251 -9.24 6.89 -23.64
CA VAL A 251 -9.68 5.89 -22.64
C VAL A 251 -8.74 5.97 -21.44
N HIS A 252 -9.34 6.07 -20.26
CA HIS A 252 -8.62 6.05 -19.00
C HIS A 252 -8.71 4.67 -18.37
N ILE A 253 -7.70 4.30 -17.60
CA ILE A 253 -7.76 3.17 -16.68
C ILE A 253 -7.98 3.73 -15.29
N ASP A 254 -9.09 3.34 -14.67
CA ASP A 254 -9.44 3.75 -13.31
C ASP A 254 -9.33 2.58 -12.33
N HIS A 255 -9.00 2.92 -11.08
CA HIS A 255 -9.06 2.00 -9.95
C HIS A 255 -10.44 2.06 -9.32
N VAL A 256 -11.17 0.95 -9.35
CA VAL A 256 -12.53 0.89 -8.78
C VAL A 256 -12.49 1.22 -7.30
N VAL A 257 -11.73 0.48 -6.51
CA VAL A 257 -11.33 0.90 -5.16
C VAL A 257 -10.18 1.90 -5.31
N PRO A 258 -10.33 3.17 -4.85
CA PRO A 258 -9.34 4.20 -5.11
C PRO A 258 -7.95 3.83 -4.59
N TRP A 259 -6.93 4.07 -5.42
CA TRP A 259 -5.53 3.78 -5.08
C TRP A 259 -5.05 4.52 -3.81
N SER A 260 -5.61 5.71 -3.56
CA SER A 260 -5.37 6.50 -2.34
C SER A 260 -5.77 5.75 -1.07
N MET A 261 -6.80 4.90 -1.13
CA MET A 261 -7.27 4.07 -0.02
C MET A 261 -6.39 2.83 0.15
N ILE A 262 -6.10 2.14 -0.95
CA ILE A 262 -5.26 0.94 -0.96
C ILE A 262 -4.55 0.80 -2.32
N PRO A 263 -3.21 0.69 -2.36
CA PRO A 263 -2.47 0.63 -3.61
C PRO A 263 -2.51 -0.80 -4.18
N ILE A 264 -3.59 -1.14 -4.90
CA ILE A 264 -3.78 -2.43 -5.57
C ILE A 264 -3.88 -2.21 -7.08
N ASP A 265 -2.79 -2.53 -7.79
CA ASP A 265 -2.68 -2.42 -9.26
C ASP A 265 -2.99 -3.73 -9.99
N GLY A 266 -3.99 -4.48 -9.51
CA GLY A 266 -4.42 -5.74 -10.12
C GLY A 266 -5.59 -5.56 -11.09
N VAL A 267 -5.66 -6.37 -12.15
CA VAL A 267 -6.69 -6.20 -13.19
C VAL A 267 -8.12 -6.37 -12.68
N ALA A 268 -8.34 -7.04 -11.55
CA ALA A 268 -9.65 -7.09 -10.89
C ALA A 268 -10.12 -5.71 -10.39
N ASN A 269 -9.19 -4.84 -9.98
CA ASN A 269 -9.48 -3.48 -9.50
C ASN A 269 -9.44 -2.42 -10.62
N LEU A 270 -9.04 -2.78 -11.84
CA LEU A 270 -8.79 -1.83 -12.93
C LEU A 270 -9.86 -1.93 -14.02
N VAL A 271 -10.40 -0.80 -14.46
CA VAL A 271 -11.48 -0.71 -15.45
C VAL A 271 -11.19 0.35 -16.51
N ALA A 272 -11.69 0.16 -17.72
CA ALA A 272 -11.62 1.19 -18.77
C ALA A 272 -12.77 2.20 -18.64
N THR A 273 -12.47 3.48 -18.68
CA THR A 273 -13.44 4.57 -18.40
C THR A 273 -13.30 5.72 -19.38
N ASP A 274 -14.37 6.50 -19.53
CA ASP A 274 -14.29 7.80 -20.18
C ASP A 274 -13.74 8.87 -19.21
N ALA A 275 -13.23 9.97 -19.76
CA ALA A 275 -12.65 11.06 -18.99
C ALA A 275 -13.64 11.69 -18.00
N ARG A 276 -14.94 11.79 -18.35
CA ARG A 276 -15.95 12.42 -17.49
C ARG A 276 -16.13 11.63 -16.20
N CYS A 277 -16.35 10.33 -16.31
CA CYS A 277 -16.50 9.45 -15.16
C CYS A 277 -15.21 9.34 -14.35
N ASN A 278 -14.06 9.20 -15.01
CA ASN A 278 -12.77 9.07 -14.33
C ASN A 278 -12.42 10.31 -13.48
N LEU A 279 -12.53 11.51 -14.08
CA LEU A 279 -12.17 12.76 -13.42
C LEU A 279 -13.18 13.14 -12.32
N ASP A 280 -14.47 12.86 -12.52
CA ASP A 280 -15.51 13.11 -11.52
C ASP A 280 -15.41 12.16 -10.32
N LYS A 281 -15.17 10.86 -10.57
CA LYS A 281 -14.93 9.89 -9.50
C LYS A 281 -13.66 10.24 -8.74
N SER A 282 -12.54 10.52 -9.43
CA SER A 282 -11.26 10.86 -8.81
C SER A 282 -10.90 9.86 -7.69
N ALA A 283 -10.62 10.36 -6.48
CA ALA A 283 -10.34 9.56 -5.28
C ALA A 283 -11.59 9.12 -4.49
N SER A 284 -12.80 9.39 -4.97
CA SER A 284 -14.04 9.04 -4.28
C SER A 284 -14.28 7.54 -4.25
N ILE A 285 -14.75 7.04 -3.10
CA ILE A 285 -15.09 5.63 -2.92
C ILE A 285 -16.40 5.35 -3.67
N PRO A 286 -16.46 4.36 -4.58
CA PRO A 286 -17.68 4.08 -5.31
C PRO A 286 -18.71 3.33 -4.45
N VAL A 287 -19.96 3.26 -4.91
CA VAL A 287 -20.95 2.31 -4.38
C VAL A 287 -20.47 0.86 -4.53
N GLN A 288 -20.89 -0.02 -3.60
CA GLN A 288 -20.47 -1.44 -3.57
C GLN A 288 -20.82 -2.18 -4.87
N ASP A 289 -21.93 -1.84 -5.52
CA ASP A 289 -22.34 -2.41 -6.82
C ASP A 289 -21.24 -2.31 -7.88
N HIS A 290 -20.47 -1.20 -7.90
CA HIS A 290 -19.36 -1.05 -8.84
C HIS A 290 -18.21 -1.99 -8.54
N VAL A 291 -17.92 -2.23 -7.25
CA VAL A 291 -16.89 -3.17 -6.82
C VAL A 291 -17.33 -4.60 -7.14
N THR A 292 -18.55 -4.98 -6.79
CA THR A 292 -19.13 -6.30 -7.09
C THR A 292 -19.05 -6.57 -8.59
N ARG A 293 -19.55 -5.64 -9.42
CA ARG A 293 -19.50 -5.75 -10.87
C ARG A 293 -18.07 -5.87 -11.41
N ALA A 294 -17.11 -5.17 -10.81
CA ALA A 294 -15.71 -5.25 -11.23
C ALA A 294 -15.10 -6.64 -10.92
N LEU A 295 -15.42 -7.21 -9.76
CA LEU A 295 -14.97 -8.51 -9.29
C LEU A 295 -15.66 -9.69 -9.99
N GLU A 296 -16.85 -9.49 -10.56
CA GLU A 296 -17.62 -10.50 -11.31
C GLU A 296 -17.24 -10.58 -12.78
N ARG A 297 -16.42 -9.66 -13.29
CA ARG A 297 -15.92 -9.70 -14.68
C ARG A 297 -15.18 -11.01 -14.95
N GLN A 298 -15.56 -11.67 -16.04
CA GLN A 298 -14.92 -12.90 -16.52
C GLN A 298 -13.65 -12.57 -17.32
N PHE A 299 -12.85 -13.59 -17.66
CA PHE A 299 -11.67 -13.47 -18.55
C PHE A 299 -10.53 -12.55 -18.05
N LEU A 300 -10.55 -12.14 -16.78
CA LEU A 300 -9.47 -11.34 -16.19
C LEU A 300 -8.11 -12.08 -16.19
N ALA A 301 -8.13 -13.41 -16.14
CA ALA A 301 -6.92 -14.24 -16.24
C ALA A 301 -6.24 -14.14 -17.61
N ASP A 302 -7.03 -13.96 -18.68
CA ASP A 302 -6.50 -13.81 -20.04
C ASP A 302 -5.82 -12.45 -20.20
N ILE A 303 -6.44 -11.38 -19.68
CA ILE A 303 -5.82 -10.05 -19.61
C ILE A 303 -4.54 -10.09 -18.77
N SER A 304 -4.57 -10.79 -17.64
CA SER A 304 -3.40 -10.95 -16.78
C SER A 304 -2.24 -11.63 -17.52
N SER A 305 -2.53 -12.69 -18.27
CA SER A 305 -1.55 -13.41 -19.07
C SER A 305 -0.97 -12.54 -20.19
N LEU A 306 -1.81 -11.76 -20.87
CA LEU A 306 -1.41 -10.86 -21.96
C LEU A 306 -0.54 -9.70 -21.48
N THR A 307 -0.85 -9.13 -20.32
CA THR A 307 -0.23 -7.88 -19.84
C THR A 307 0.82 -8.08 -18.76
N GLN A 308 0.91 -9.28 -18.20
CA GLN A 308 1.72 -9.62 -17.02
C GLN A 308 1.33 -8.83 -15.76
N ILE A 309 0.15 -8.21 -15.74
CA ILE A 309 -0.41 -7.56 -14.55
C ILE A 309 -1.30 -8.57 -13.83
N PRO A 310 -1.07 -8.86 -12.54
CA PRO A 310 -1.80 -9.91 -11.85
C PRO A 310 -3.28 -9.59 -11.65
N VAL A 311 -4.10 -10.62 -11.48
CA VAL A 311 -5.55 -10.44 -11.23
C VAL A 311 -5.83 -9.80 -9.88
N LEU A 312 -5.19 -10.28 -8.80
CA LEU A 312 -5.38 -9.83 -7.42
C LEU A 312 -6.85 -9.76 -6.95
N HIS A 313 -7.68 -10.70 -7.41
CA HIS A 313 -9.11 -10.75 -7.06
C HIS A 313 -9.34 -10.77 -5.54
N LYS A 314 -8.72 -11.72 -4.83
CA LYS A 314 -8.86 -11.88 -3.37
C LYS A 314 -8.43 -10.63 -2.59
N ARG A 315 -7.29 -10.04 -2.96
CA ARG A 315 -6.79 -8.81 -2.31
C ARG A 315 -7.74 -7.64 -2.57
N THR A 316 -8.23 -7.48 -3.80
CA THR A 316 -9.19 -6.43 -4.16
C THR A 316 -10.48 -6.57 -3.36
N ALA A 317 -11.05 -7.78 -3.30
CA ALA A 317 -12.26 -8.06 -2.53
C ALA A 317 -12.08 -7.79 -1.03
N SER A 318 -10.97 -8.26 -0.43
CA SER A 318 -10.73 -8.04 1.00
C SER A 318 -10.45 -6.58 1.33
N ALA A 319 -9.70 -5.88 0.47
CA ALA A 319 -9.45 -4.46 0.66
C ALA A 319 -10.73 -3.63 0.55
N ALA A 320 -11.58 -3.92 -0.44
CA ALA A 320 -12.88 -3.28 -0.56
C ALA A 320 -13.71 -3.48 0.71
N HIS A 321 -13.82 -4.73 1.18
CA HIS A 321 -14.53 -5.04 2.42
C HIS A 321 -14.01 -4.22 3.60
N GLY A 322 -12.69 -4.18 3.82
CA GLY A 322 -12.10 -3.40 4.90
C GLY A 322 -12.27 -1.89 4.75
N VAL A 323 -12.24 -1.37 3.51
CA VAL A 323 -12.51 0.04 3.23
C VAL A 323 -13.95 0.40 3.60
N TYR A 324 -14.95 -0.37 3.14
CA TYR A 324 -16.35 -0.09 3.46
C TYR A 324 -16.63 -0.27 4.96
N ALA A 325 -16.05 -1.30 5.60
CA ALA A 325 -16.21 -1.51 7.04
C ALA A 325 -15.62 -0.37 7.89
N ALA A 326 -14.64 0.37 7.36
CA ALA A 326 -14.06 1.53 8.04
C ALA A 326 -14.91 2.81 7.93
N LEU A 327 -15.88 2.84 7.01
CA LEU A 327 -16.63 4.06 6.73
C LEU A 327 -17.73 4.31 7.78
N PRO A 328 -17.86 5.55 8.27
CA PRO A 328 -19.04 5.94 9.04
C PRO A 328 -20.32 5.76 8.23
N ALA A 329 -21.41 5.37 8.90
CA ALA A 329 -22.75 5.38 8.32
C ALA A 329 -23.08 6.80 7.78
N GLY A 330 -23.67 6.86 6.59
CA GLY A 330 -23.98 8.12 5.90
C GLY A 330 -22.84 8.71 5.07
N SER A 331 -21.64 8.11 5.07
CA SER A 331 -20.55 8.51 4.17
C SER A 331 -21.01 8.53 2.72
N LEU A 332 -20.66 9.55 1.95
CA LEU A 332 -21.10 9.66 0.56
C LEU A 332 -20.26 8.76 -0.36
N LEU A 333 -20.92 7.82 -1.02
CA LEU A 333 -20.34 6.93 -2.02
C LEU A 333 -20.65 7.43 -3.42
N TRP A 334 -19.65 7.44 -4.29
CA TRP A 334 -19.81 7.86 -5.68
C TRP A 334 -20.61 6.82 -6.47
N ARG A 335 -21.68 7.24 -7.15
CA ARG A 335 -22.53 6.34 -7.95
C ARG A 335 -22.33 6.53 -9.44
N SER A 336 -22.30 7.79 -9.89
CA SER A 336 -22.07 8.18 -11.27
C SER A 336 -21.68 9.65 -11.29
N SER A 337 -21.30 10.19 -12.45
CA SER A 337 -20.89 11.59 -12.55
C SER A 337 -21.96 12.54 -11.97
N GLY A 338 -21.55 13.35 -10.99
CA GLY A 338 -22.41 14.27 -10.25
C GLY A 338 -23.40 13.63 -9.28
N THR A 339 -23.35 12.31 -9.02
CA THR A 339 -24.33 11.60 -8.18
C THR A 339 -23.65 10.77 -7.09
N TYR A 340 -24.11 10.96 -5.85
CA TYR A 340 -23.65 10.24 -4.67
C TYR A 340 -24.80 9.56 -3.94
N GLN A 341 -24.50 8.49 -3.21
CA GLN A 341 -25.44 7.75 -2.37
C GLN A 341 -24.86 7.61 -0.95
N PRO A 342 -25.67 7.80 0.11
CA PRO A 342 -25.23 7.54 1.47
C PRO A 342 -24.87 6.06 1.68
N HIS A 343 -23.76 5.81 2.37
CA HIS A 343 -23.34 4.48 2.80
C HIS A 343 -24.25 3.98 3.92
N SER A 344 -24.85 2.81 3.71
CA SER A 344 -25.55 2.04 4.73
C SER A 344 -24.74 0.76 4.96
N PRO A 345 -24.05 0.64 6.11
CA PRO A 345 -23.18 -0.51 6.43
C PRO A 345 -23.87 -1.87 6.41
#